data_AF-A0A948G6B7-F1
#
_entry.id   AF-A0A948G6B7-F1
#
_cell.length_a   1.000
_cell.length_b   1.000
_cell.length_c   1.000
_cell.angle_alpha   90.00
_cell.angle_beta   90.00
_cell.angle_gamma   90.00
#
_symmetry.space_group_name_H-M   'P 1'
#
loop_
_entity.id
_entity.type
_entity.pdbx_description
1 polymer ?
#
loop_
_entity_poly.entity_id
_entity_poly.type
_entity_poly.pdbx_seq_one_letter_code
_entity_poly.pdbx_strand_id
1 'polypeptide(L)'
;MIKFAVISFPGTNCEAENIRAFKRAGMDAEMILWNDPGILDRSRLDEFDGYCIAGGFSYEDRGRSGIVAAQDPITEVLKEEADNGKIILGICNGAQVLVETGLIPGFNNKGLAIALAWNEMKKGDEIIDTGFYNIWVRLKNSAPKNRSAFNDFDDLLHIPMAHGEGRFVVEDDVLQKLEDNNQIVFKYCDENGEINPDFPYTPNGATASIAGICNPAGNVMAIMPHPERDPMGNGSLVFESIKRWIEEKKGVEHKSLGDYECKEDIREVKHSDIEFFIRLIITDNAERTIEEALVRKGHSLHLDRYEYFGVSLNEGVDTQDAIKKIMDTGELANFNKHLVYVRVGDEIFSYDPVKGLSPKDLNVDDFVIATDRKDFVGQSKAAAINHHAGDIVKEIHYGILWNFSHADSTTVDRVIESKVLYNPHSMYLLRS
;
A
#
# COMPACT_ATOMS: atom_id res chain seq x y z
N MET A 1 27.62 21.52 4.19
CA MET A 1 26.23 21.92 3.91
C MET A 1 25.40 20.67 4.09
N ILE A 2 24.26 20.73 4.78
CA ILE A 2 23.42 19.54 5.01
C ILE A 2 23.00 18.97 3.66
N LYS A 3 23.19 17.67 3.41
CA LYS A 3 22.92 17.03 2.11
C LYS A 3 21.98 15.84 2.24
N PHE A 4 20.96 15.77 1.39
CA PHE A 4 20.01 14.66 1.34
C PHE A 4 20.13 13.82 0.07
N ALA A 5 19.98 12.50 0.20
CA ALA A 5 19.78 11.59 -0.91
C ALA A 5 18.27 11.42 -1.17
N VAL A 6 17.80 11.85 -2.34
CA VAL A 6 16.41 11.65 -2.79
C VAL A 6 16.35 10.36 -3.61
N ILE A 7 15.82 9.29 -3.01
CA ILE A 7 15.78 7.96 -3.59
C ILE A 7 14.72 7.89 -4.69
N SER A 8 15.14 7.45 -5.87
CA SER A 8 14.31 7.25 -7.06
C SER A 8 14.17 5.77 -7.36
N PHE A 9 12.93 5.27 -7.31
CA PHE A 9 12.56 3.93 -7.74
C PHE A 9 11.98 4.00 -9.18
N PRO A 10 11.91 2.88 -9.93
CA PRO A 10 11.18 2.89 -11.19
C PRO A 10 9.73 3.31 -10.92
N GLY A 11 9.21 4.34 -11.61
CA GLY A 11 7.82 4.80 -11.45
C GLY A 11 7.57 5.87 -10.36
N THR A 12 8.55 6.20 -9.52
CA THR A 12 8.46 7.43 -8.71
C THR A 12 8.47 8.67 -9.62
N ASN A 13 7.86 9.77 -9.16
CA ASN A 13 7.66 10.95 -9.99
C ASN A 13 7.76 12.29 -9.26
N CYS A 14 8.20 12.28 -8.00
CA CYS A 14 8.26 13.46 -7.14
C CYS A 14 9.68 13.90 -6.73
N GLU A 15 10.73 13.41 -7.38
CA GLU A 15 12.12 13.65 -6.97
C GLU A 15 12.52 15.12 -7.15
N ALA A 16 12.11 15.74 -8.26
CA ALA A 16 12.51 17.09 -8.62
C ALA A 16 11.93 18.16 -7.68
N GLU A 17 10.68 18.01 -7.23
CA GLU A 17 10.06 18.86 -6.22
C GLU A 17 10.69 18.66 -4.84
N ASN A 18 11.00 17.42 -4.44
CA ASN A 18 11.73 17.16 -3.20
C ASN A 18 13.09 17.87 -3.19
N ILE A 19 13.89 17.72 -4.24
CA ILE A 19 15.19 18.41 -4.35
C ILE A 19 15.03 19.93 -4.27
N ARG A 20 13.99 20.48 -4.92
CA ARG A 20 13.69 21.92 -4.84
C ARG A 20 13.29 22.36 -3.43
N ALA A 21 12.52 21.54 -2.71
CA ALA A 21 12.11 21.83 -1.33
C ALA A 21 13.31 21.85 -0.37
N PHE A 22 14.19 20.84 -0.41
CA PHE A 22 15.44 20.83 0.36
C PHE A 22 16.32 22.06 0.06
N LYS A 23 16.50 22.39 -1.22
CA LYS A 23 17.29 23.56 -1.63
C LYS A 23 16.72 24.88 -1.14
N ARG A 24 15.40 25.02 -1.11
CA ARG A 24 14.72 26.21 -0.58
C ARG A 24 14.88 26.36 0.92
N ALA A 25 14.91 25.26 1.68
CA ALA A 25 15.23 25.28 3.10
C ALA A 25 16.73 25.58 3.37
N GLY A 26 17.56 25.71 2.33
CA GLY A 26 19.00 25.99 2.45
C GLY A 26 19.84 24.75 2.75
N MET A 27 19.35 23.57 2.36
CA MET A 27 20.10 22.32 2.31
C MET A 27 20.49 22.00 0.87
N ASP A 28 21.28 20.95 0.64
CA ASP A 28 21.51 20.38 -0.68
C ASP A 28 20.81 19.02 -0.81
N ALA A 29 20.52 18.61 -2.03
CA ALA A 29 19.89 17.33 -2.31
C ALA A 29 20.28 16.82 -3.69
N GLU A 30 20.50 15.50 -3.78
CA GLU A 30 20.88 14.78 -4.99
C GLU A 30 19.91 13.62 -5.21
N MET A 31 19.49 13.41 -6.46
CA MET A 31 18.71 12.23 -6.83
C MET A 31 19.62 11.01 -6.88
N ILE A 32 19.24 9.94 -6.19
CA ILE A 32 19.98 8.70 -6.11
C ILE A 32 19.07 7.56 -6.57
N LEU A 33 19.54 6.75 -7.51
CA LEU A 33 18.78 5.59 -7.97
C LEU A 33 18.76 4.52 -6.87
N TRP A 34 17.66 3.80 -6.74
CA TRP A 34 17.49 2.70 -5.78
C TRP A 34 18.59 1.63 -5.85
N ASN A 35 19.25 1.49 -7.01
CA ASN A 35 20.35 0.55 -7.25
C ASN A 35 21.73 1.21 -7.33
N ASP A 36 21.89 2.43 -6.81
CA ASP A 36 23.18 3.13 -6.79
C ASP A 36 24.24 2.27 -6.06
N PRO A 37 25.32 1.85 -6.74
CA PRO A 37 26.30 0.96 -6.15
C PRO A 37 26.96 1.54 -4.89
N GLY A 38 27.17 2.86 -4.85
CA GLY A 38 27.84 3.53 -3.73
C GLY A 38 26.98 3.63 -2.47
N ILE A 39 25.65 3.61 -2.62
CA ILE A 39 24.74 3.42 -1.48
C ILE A 39 24.70 1.96 -1.06
N LEU A 40 24.57 1.04 -2.03
CA LEU A 40 24.45 -0.38 -1.74
C LEU A 40 25.73 -0.99 -1.13
N ASP A 41 26.92 -0.50 -1.48
CA ASP A 41 28.19 -0.93 -0.88
C ASP A 41 28.62 -0.08 0.33
N ARG A 42 27.78 0.89 0.72
CA ARG A 42 27.98 1.84 1.82
C ARG A 42 29.13 2.86 1.63
N SER A 43 29.78 2.92 0.47
CA SER A 43 30.92 3.83 0.25
C SER A 43 30.55 5.31 0.21
N ARG A 44 29.28 5.66 -0.05
CA ARG A 44 28.78 7.03 -0.18
C ARG A 44 27.86 7.49 0.95
N LEU A 45 27.59 6.68 1.98
CA LEU A 45 26.62 7.05 3.03
C LEU A 45 27.05 8.30 3.81
N ASP A 46 28.36 8.46 4.04
CA ASP A 46 28.94 9.62 4.73
C ASP A 46 28.75 10.95 3.97
N GLU A 47 28.36 10.91 2.69
CA GLU A 47 28.03 12.12 1.92
C GLU A 47 26.69 12.74 2.34
N PHE A 48 25.81 11.99 2.99
CA PHE A 48 24.41 12.37 3.22
C PHE A 48 24.08 12.45 4.72
N ASP A 49 23.37 13.50 5.13
CA ASP A 49 22.84 13.68 6.47
C ASP A 49 21.45 13.04 6.64
N GLY A 50 20.80 12.69 5.53
CA GLY A 50 19.52 12.01 5.52
C GLY A 50 19.07 11.58 4.13
N TYR A 51 17.92 10.92 4.11
CA TYR A 51 17.32 10.28 2.94
C TYR A 51 15.88 10.74 2.79
N CYS A 52 15.43 10.84 1.54
CA CYS A 52 14.04 11.10 1.20
C CYS A 52 13.57 10.07 0.20
N ILE A 53 12.50 9.34 0.49
CA ILE A 53 11.83 8.46 -0.48
C ILE A 53 10.71 9.27 -1.11
N ALA A 54 10.84 9.54 -2.41
CA ALA A 54 9.91 10.40 -3.14
C ALA A 54 8.53 9.74 -3.32
N GLY A 55 7.51 10.58 -3.51
CA GLY A 55 6.18 10.14 -3.95
C GLY A 55 6.13 9.67 -5.42
N GLY A 56 5.00 9.11 -5.81
CA GLY A 56 4.75 8.59 -7.16
C GLY A 56 4.06 7.24 -7.13
N PHE A 57 4.46 6.34 -8.03
CA PHE A 57 3.93 4.98 -8.13
C PHE A 57 5.10 4.02 -8.33
N SER A 58 5.92 3.78 -7.29
CA SER A 58 7.07 2.88 -7.39
C SER A 58 6.61 1.51 -7.91
N TYR A 59 7.26 1.03 -8.97
CA TYR A 59 6.88 -0.14 -9.74
C TYR A 59 5.42 -0.16 -10.19
N GLU A 60 4.85 1.01 -10.47
CA GLU A 60 3.44 1.21 -10.84
C GLU A 60 2.45 0.68 -9.80
N ASP A 61 2.86 0.61 -8.52
CA ASP A 61 2.09 0.05 -7.41
C ASP A 61 1.62 -1.40 -7.67
N ARG A 62 2.39 -2.16 -8.46
CA ARG A 62 2.12 -3.58 -8.75
C ARG A 62 2.11 -4.40 -7.46
N GLY A 63 1.05 -5.19 -7.28
CA GLY A 63 0.78 -5.94 -6.05
C GLY A 63 0.02 -5.08 -5.04
N ARG A 64 0.70 -4.13 -4.41
CA ARG A 64 0.12 -3.03 -3.62
C ARG A 64 1.12 -1.88 -3.55
N SER A 65 0.68 -0.66 -3.25
CA SER A 65 1.61 0.48 -3.28
C SER A 65 2.81 0.30 -2.34
N GLY A 66 4.02 0.51 -2.87
CA GLY A 66 5.28 0.46 -2.12
C GLY A 66 5.86 -0.93 -1.80
N ILE A 67 5.10 -2.04 -1.99
CA ILE A 67 5.57 -3.37 -1.56
C ILE A 67 6.83 -3.84 -2.28
N VAL A 68 6.90 -3.62 -3.61
CA VAL A 68 8.04 -4.08 -4.42
C VAL A 68 9.31 -3.29 -4.04
N ALA A 69 9.19 -1.97 -3.92
CA ALA A 69 10.29 -1.10 -3.50
C ALA A 69 10.76 -1.44 -2.07
N ALA A 70 9.84 -1.82 -1.18
CA ALA A 70 10.17 -2.30 0.16
C ALA A 70 11.00 -3.60 0.18
N GLN A 71 11.01 -4.37 -0.92
CA GLN A 71 11.85 -5.57 -1.06
C GLN A 71 13.25 -5.28 -1.61
N ASP A 72 13.53 -4.07 -2.11
CA ASP A 72 14.80 -3.78 -2.75
C ASP A 72 15.95 -3.63 -1.74
N PRO A 73 17.21 -3.99 -2.12
CA PRO A 73 18.35 -4.01 -1.21
C PRO A 73 18.66 -2.68 -0.50
N ILE A 74 18.29 -1.55 -1.11
CA ILE A 74 18.49 -0.22 -0.53
C ILE A 74 17.73 -0.05 0.79
N THR A 75 16.61 -0.77 0.98
CA THR A 75 15.79 -0.66 2.18
C THR A 75 16.53 -1.14 3.43
N GLU A 76 17.41 -2.14 3.31
CA GLU A 76 18.27 -2.58 4.42
C GLU A 76 19.31 -1.50 4.77
N VAL A 77 19.81 -0.75 3.78
CA VAL A 77 20.67 0.42 4.02
C VAL A 77 19.92 1.49 4.80
N LEU A 78 18.70 1.81 4.37
CA LEU A 78 17.86 2.80 5.05
C LEU A 78 17.51 2.37 6.47
N LYS A 79 17.32 1.08 6.72
CA LYS A 79 17.10 0.54 8.06
C LYS A 79 18.32 0.73 8.96
N GLU A 80 19.52 0.49 8.45
CA GLU A 80 20.78 0.73 9.17
C GLU A 80 20.97 2.23 9.46
N GLU A 81 20.76 3.08 8.47
CA GLU A 81 20.92 4.54 8.62
C GLU A 81 19.87 5.18 9.53
N ALA A 82 18.65 4.63 9.54
CA ALA A 82 17.63 4.99 10.53
C ALA A 82 18.10 4.68 11.97
N ASP A 83 18.72 3.51 12.19
CA ASP A 83 19.26 3.13 13.49
C ASP A 83 20.48 3.99 13.86
N ASN A 84 21.26 4.45 12.88
CA ASN A 84 22.35 5.42 13.06
C ASN A 84 21.86 6.86 13.30
N GLY A 85 20.54 7.09 13.30
CA GLY A 85 19.93 8.37 13.61
C GLY A 85 19.85 9.35 12.43
N LYS A 86 20.14 8.91 11.20
CA LYS A 86 19.94 9.72 9.99
C LYS A 86 18.46 10.04 9.81
N ILE A 87 18.17 11.20 9.22
CA ILE A 87 16.80 11.59 8.92
C ILE A 87 16.29 10.81 7.72
N ILE A 88 15.10 10.21 7.80
CA ILE A 88 14.44 9.56 6.66
C ILE A 88 13.02 10.08 6.51
N LEU A 89 12.73 10.72 5.38
CA LEU A 89 11.41 11.23 5.05
C LEU A 89 10.80 10.41 3.91
N GLY A 90 9.66 9.75 4.16
CA GLY A 90 8.87 9.10 3.12
C GLY A 90 7.60 9.89 2.86
N ILE A 91 7.41 10.34 1.61
CA ILE A 91 6.25 11.15 1.21
C ILE A 91 5.37 10.36 0.25
N CYS A 92 4.06 10.27 0.54
CA CYS A 92 3.06 9.58 -0.26
C CYS A 92 3.50 8.13 -0.57
N ASN A 93 4.00 7.84 -1.77
CA ASN A 93 4.55 6.52 -2.10
C ASN A 93 5.78 6.14 -1.26
N GLY A 94 6.62 7.11 -0.91
CA GLY A 94 7.69 6.86 0.06
C GLY A 94 7.19 6.53 1.46
N ALA A 95 6.03 7.06 1.86
CA ALA A 95 5.39 6.70 3.14
C ALA A 95 4.93 5.24 3.11
N GLN A 96 4.36 4.79 1.99
CA GLN A 96 3.97 3.39 1.76
C GLN A 96 5.20 2.45 1.85
N VAL A 97 6.32 2.81 1.22
CA VAL A 97 7.58 2.04 1.35
C VAL A 97 8.06 1.96 2.80
N LEU A 98 8.00 3.05 3.58
CA LEU A 98 8.41 3.03 4.99
C LEU A 98 7.50 2.16 5.87
N VAL A 99 6.21 2.10 5.57
CA VAL A 99 5.27 1.20 6.25
C VAL A 99 5.57 -0.26 5.90
N GLU A 100 5.76 -0.57 4.61
CA GLU A 100 6.02 -1.93 4.13
C GLU A 100 7.39 -2.48 4.56
N THR A 101 8.37 -1.60 4.83
CA THR A 101 9.66 -2.00 5.42
C THR A 101 9.64 -2.18 6.94
N GLY A 102 8.54 -1.82 7.60
CA GLY A 102 8.38 -1.84 9.05
C GLY A 102 9.15 -0.73 9.80
N LEU A 103 9.75 0.23 9.07
CA LEU A 103 10.36 1.43 9.66
C LEU A 103 9.31 2.33 10.33
N ILE A 104 8.07 2.25 9.88
CA ILE A 104 6.89 2.83 10.52
C ILE A 104 5.87 1.71 10.77
N PRO A 105 5.37 1.53 12.01
CA PRO A 105 5.57 2.33 13.23
C PRO A 105 6.97 2.32 13.85
N GLY A 106 7.85 1.39 13.44
CA GLY A 106 9.19 1.26 14.01
C GLY A 106 9.24 0.37 15.26
N PHE A 107 8.58 -0.78 15.24
CA PHE A 107 8.79 -1.85 16.24
C PHE A 107 10.21 -2.43 16.13
N ASN A 108 10.72 -3.05 17.19
CA ASN A 108 12.11 -3.53 17.26
C ASN A 108 12.46 -4.52 16.14
N ASN A 109 11.56 -5.47 15.87
CA ASN A 109 11.71 -6.46 14.81
C ASN A 109 11.44 -5.91 13.40
N LYS A 110 11.11 -4.62 13.25
CA LYS A 110 10.74 -3.96 11.99
C LYS A 110 9.67 -4.75 11.23
N GLY A 111 8.70 -5.31 11.97
CA GLY A 111 7.55 -6.04 11.41
C GLY A 111 6.46 -5.11 10.87
N LEU A 112 5.71 -5.59 9.87
CA LEU A 112 4.55 -4.91 9.31
C LEU A 112 3.41 -4.85 10.35
N ALA A 113 3.12 -3.67 10.88
CA ALA A 113 2.16 -3.49 11.98
C ALA A 113 0.97 -2.58 11.67
N ILE A 114 0.97 -1.93 10.50
CA ILE A 114 -0.12 -1.08 10.00
C ILE A 114 -0.25 -1.24 8.49
N ALA A 115 -1.29 -0.68 7.88
CA ALA A 115 -1.42 -0.56 6.44
C ALA A 115 -1.64 0.88 5.99
N LEU A 116 -1.23 1.17 4.76
CA LEU A 116 -1.76 2.26 3.95
C LEU A 116 -2.63 1.62 2.87
N ALA A 117 -3.94 1.70 3.06
CA ALA A 117 -4.94 1.00 2.26
C ALA A 117 -5.72 1.95 1.33
N TRP A 118 -6.57 1.38 0.48
CA TRP A 118 -7.52 2.12 -0.34
C TRP A 118 -8.28 3.16 0.47
N ASN A 119 -8.41 4.35 -0.10
CA ASN A 119 -9.16 5.44 0.50
C ASN A 119 -10.63 5.05 0.66
N GLU A 120 -11.18 5.34 1.84
CA GLU A 120 -12.60 5.25 2.13
C GLU A 120 -13.10 6.67 2.47
N MET A 121 -13.75 7.35 1.52
CA MET A 121 -14.30 8.68 1.78
C MET A 121 -15.55 8.51 2.64
N LYS A 122 -15.51 8.95 3.90
CA LYS A 122 -16.54 8.66 4.91
C LYS A 122 -17.35 9.88 5.29
N LYS A 123 -18.62 9.67 5.65
CA LYS A 123 -19.47 10.64 6.34
C LYS A 123 -20.26 9.92 7.42
N GLY A 124 -19.81 10.05 8.67
CA GLY A 124 -20.21 9.13 9.73
C GLY A 124 -19.80 7.69 9.41
N ASP A 125 -20.72 6.75 9.55
CA ASP A 125 -20.47 5.34 9.27
C ASP A 125 -20.63 4.96 7.79
N GLU A 126 -21.07 5.90 6.94
CA GLU A 126 -21.29 5.67 5.52
C GLU A 126 -20.03 5.97 4.71
N ILE A 127 -19.69 5.06 3.79
CA ILE A 127 -18.66 5.27 2.76
C ILE A 127 -19.35 5.82 1.52
N ILE A 128 -19.02 7.05 1.16
CA ILE A 128 -19.65 7.77 0.05
C ILE A 128 -18.89 7.61 -1.27
N ASP A 129 -17.58 7.33 -1.21
CA ASP A 129 -16.73 7.11 -2.38
C ASP A 129 -15.41 6.42 -1.99
N THR A 130 -14.67 5.90 -2.97
CA THR A 130 -13.37 5.23 -2.80
C THR A 130 -12.41 5.58 -3.94
N GLY A 131 -11.13 5.23 -3.79
CA GLY A 131 -10.15 5.37 -4.86
C GLY A 131 -9.34 6.68 -4.82
N PHE A 132 -8.78 7.07 -5.97
CA PHE A 132 -7.82 8.16 -6.05
C PHE A 132 -8.47 9.53 -5.80
N TYR A 133 -7.86 10.30 -4.90
CA TYR A 133 -8.32 11.66 -4.59
C TYR A 133 -7.16 12.66 -4.58
N ASN A 134 -7.41 13.85 -5.13
CA ASN A 134 -6.43 14.95 -5.20
C ASN A 134 -7.08 16.25 -4.71
N ILE A 135 -6.62 16.75 -3.56
CA ILE A 135 -7.18 17.92 -2.89
C ILE A 135 -6.12 18.62 -2.03
N TRP A 136 -6.32 19.89 -1.71
CA TRP A 136 -5.57 20.56 -0.65
C TRP A 136 -6.18 20.24 0.71
N VAL A 137 -5.36 19.74 1.63
CA VAL A 137 -5.77 19.36 2.99
C VAL A 137 -5.14 20.28 4.02
N ARG A 138 -5.76 20.35 5.20
CA ARG A 138 -5.16 20.98 6.37
C ARG A 138 -4.70 19.92 7.36
N LEU A 139 -3.49 20.09 7.87
CA LEU A 139 -2.93 19.21 8.89
C LEU A 139 -2.60 19.98 10.15
N LYS A 140 -3.00 19.42 11.28
CA LYS A 140 -2.60 19.86 12.60
C LYS A 140 -1.35 19.13 13.05
N ASN A 141 -0.34 19.88 13.49
CA ASN A 141 0.76 19.33 14.27
C ASN A 141 0.20 18.81 15.61
N SER A 142 0.09 17.49 15.74
CA SER A 142 -0.62 16.82 16.85
C SER A 142 0.32 16.28 17.92
N ALA A 143 1.59 16.07 17.57
CA ALA A 143 2.62 15.72 18.54
C ALA A 143 3.20 16.99 19.20
N PRO A 144 3.80 16.89 20.40
CA PRO A 144 4.54 18.00 20.98
C PRO A 144 5.57 18.55 20.00
N LYS A 145 5.75 19.87 20.00
CA LYS A 145 6.74 20.54 19.15
C LYS A 145 8.11 19.89 19.31
N ASN A 146 8.79 19.66 18.20
CA ASN A 146 10.11 19.04 18.18
C ASN A 146 10.15 17.62 18.79
N ARG A 147 9.02 16.91 18.78
CA ARG A 147 8.98 15.47 19.09
C ARG A 147 9.68 14.64 18.01
N SER A 148 9.64 15.10 16.77
CA SER A 148 10.34 14.51 15.64
C SER A 148 11.14 15.57 14.88
N ALA A 149 12.00 15.14 13.96
CA ALA A 149 12.75 16.04 13.08
C ALA A 149 11.84 16.90 12.18
N PHE A 150 10.53 16.60 12.12
CA PHE A 150 9.62 17.09 11.10
C PHE A 150 8.58 18.09 11.61
N ASN A 151 8.55 18.39 12.91
CA ASN A 151 7.41 19.08 13.54
C ASN A 151 7.80 20.20 14.53
N ASP A 152 8.94 20.86 14.33
CA ASP A 152 9.36 22.01 15.15
C ASP A 152 8.69 23.33 14.71
N PHE A 153 7.36 23.38 14.70
CA PHE A 153 6.54 24.56 14.38
C PHE A 153 5.11 24.38 14.91
N ASP A 154 4.33 25.47 15.01
CA ASP A 154 2.98 25.44 15.60
C ASP A 154 1.86 25.62 14.56
N ASP A 155 2.21 26.11 13.36
CA ASP A 155 1.28 26.42 12.29
C ASP A 155 0.56 25.17 11.73
N LEU A 156 -0.68 25.37 11.28
CA LEU A 156 -1.36 24.37 10.45
C LEU A 156 -0.66 24.27 9.09
N LEU A 157 -0.47 23.05 8.61
CA LEU A 157 -0.05 22.85 7.22
C LEU A 157 -1.28 22.95 6.32
N HIS A 158 -1.13 23.57 5.15
CA HIS A 158 -2.12 23.54 4.09
C HIS A 158 -1.42 23.08 2.81
N ILE A 159 -1.48 21.79 2.53
CA ILE A 159 -0.62 21.13 1.53
C ILE A 159 -1.46 20.15 0.68
N PRO A 160 -1.04 19.85 -0.56
CA PRO A 160 -1.81 18.94 -1.41
C PRO A 160 -1.65 17.48 -0.98
N MET A 161 -2.71 16.71 -1.16
CA MET A 161 -2.77 15.25 -1.07
C MET A 161 -3.12 14.71 -2.45
N ALA A 162 -2.49 13.61 -2.88
CA ALA A 162 -2.77 13.00 -4.19
C ALA A 162 -2.45 11.49 -4.15
N HIS A 163 -3.41 10.66 -3.76
CA HIS A 163 -3.21 9.21 -3.64
C HIS A 163 -4.52 8.41 -3.69
N GLY A 164 -4.44 7.11 -4.01
CA GLY A 164 -5.54 6.14 -3.93
C GLY A 164 -5.44 5.18 -2.75
N GLU A 165 -4.22 4.88 -2.28
CA GLU A 165 -3.93 3.95 -1.18
C GLU A 165 -3.24 4.64 0.00
N GLY A 166 -3.85 5.67 0.58
CA GLY A 166 -3.21 6.47 1.64
C GLY A 166 -3.90 6.44 2.99
N ARG A 167 -4.84 5.52 3.18
CA ARG A 167 -5.61 5.41 4.41
C ARG A 167 -4.79 4.63 5.45
N PHE A 168 -4.33 5.29 6.51
CA PHE A 168 -3.74 4.58 7.64
C PHE A 168 -4.79 3.68 8.31
N VAL A 169 -4.53 2.37 8.29
CA VAL A 169 -5.30 1.35 9.03
C VAL A 169 -4.43 0.88 10.19
N VAL A 170 -4.90 1.13 11.41
CA VAL A 170 -4.14 0.89 12.64
C VAL A 170 -5.06 0.22 13.65
N GLU A 171 -4.65 -0.93 14.16
CA GLU A 171 -5.37 -1.64 15.22
C GLU A 171 -5.26 -0.89 16.56
N ASP A 172 -6.26 -1.05 17.44
CA ASP A 172 -6.38 -0.29 18.69
C ASP A 172 -5.14 -0.39 19.60
N ASP A 173 -4.50 -1.57 19.67
CA ASP A 173 -3.32 -1.78 20.50
C ASP A 173 -2.07 -1.06 19.95
N VAL A 174 -1.93 -1.02 18.62
CA VAL A 174 -0.87 -0.26 17.94
C VAL A 174 -1.15 1.24 18.04
N LEU A 175 -2.42 1.65 17.88
CA LEU A 175 -2.84 3.05 18.00
C LEU A 175 -2.51 3.59 19.39
N GLN A 176 -2.84 2.85 20.45
CA GLN A 176 -2.52 3.26 21.82
C GLN A 176 -1.02 3.45 22.02
N LYS A 177 -0.17 2.54 21.51
CA LYS A 177 1.28 2.66 21.58
C LYS A 177 1.80 3.90 20.84
N LEU A 178 1.24 4.20 19.68
CA LEU A 178 1.58 5.40 18.90
C LEU A 178 1.23 6.69 19.65
N GLU A 179 0.05 6.73 20.30
CA GLU A 179 -0.40 7.86 21.09
C GLU A 179 0.45 8.05 22.35
N ASP A 180 0.71 6.99 23.11
CA ASP A 180 1.53 7.01 24.31
C ASP A 180 2.96 7.51 24.01
N ASN A 181 3.50 7.16 22.84
CA ASN A 181 4.83 7.57 22.42
C ASN A 181 4.87 8.87 21.60
N ASN A 182 3.71 9.53 21.40
CA ASN A 182 3.56 10.75 20.60
C ASN A 182 4.11 10.62 19.16
N GLN A 183 3.86 9.48 18.51
CA GLN A 183 4.33 9.20 17.15
C GLN A 183 3.39 9.70 16.05
N ILE A 184 2.15 10.08 16.38
CA ILE A 184 1.22 10.67 15.43
C ILE A 184 1.55 12.15 15.28
N VAL A 185 2.36 12.47 14.26
CA VAL A 185 2.89 13.83 14.06
C VAL A 185 1.82 14.74 13.47
N PHE A 186 1.13 14.29 12.43
CA PHE A 186 0.14 15.08 11.71
C PHE A 186 -1.20 14.37 11.65
N LYS A 187 -2.27 15.10 11.96
CA LYS A 187 -3.66 14.67 11.76
C LYS A 187 -4.38 15.64 10.81
N TYR A 188 -5.26 15.12 9.97
CA TYR A 188 -6.17 15.90 9.16
C TYR A 188 -7.11 16.73 10.04
N CYS A 189 -7.38 17.97 9.64
CA CYS A 189 -8.22 18.89 10.40
C CYS A 189 -9.02 19.83 9.49
N ASP A 190 -9.96 20.56 10.08
CA ASP A 190 -10.70 21.63 9.43
C ASP A 190 -9.90 22.95 9.37
N GLU A 191 -10.56 24.02 8.92
CA GLU A 191 -10.01 25.39 8.87
C GLU A 191 -9.52 25.94 10.21
N ASN A 192 -10.09 25.46 11.32
CA ASN A 192 -9.80 25.93 12.67
C ASN A 192 -8.78 25.05 13.40
N GLY A 193 -8.31 23.96 12.76
CA GLY A 193 -7.42 22.99 13.40
C GLY A 193 -8.15 22.00 14.31
N GLU A 194 -9.47 21.85 14.13
CA GLU A 194 -10.26 20.81 14.80
C GLU A 194 -10.20 19.52 13.99
N ILE A 195 -9.99 18.39 14.67
CA ILE A 195 -9.90 17.09 14.01
C ILE A 195 -11.30 16.65 13.60
N ASN A 196 -11.49 16.33 12.33
CA ASN A 196 -12.76 15.85 11.80
C ASN A 196 -12.52 14.61 10.92
N PRO A 197 -13.06 13.43 11.30
CA PRO A 197 -12.86 12.18 10.57
C PRO A 197 -13.69 12.10 9.27
N ASP A 198 -14.65 12.99 9.06
CA ASP A 198 -15.50 12.99 7.88
C ASP A 198 -14.82 13.64 6.68
N PHE A 199 -15.22 13.18 5.50
CA PHE A 199 -14.97 13.85 4.23
C PHE A 199 -15.67 15.22 4.19
N PRO A 200 -15.01 16.28 3.68
CA PRO A 200 -13.73 16.28 2.96
C PRO A 200 -12.49 16.47 3.85
N TYR A 201 -12.64 16.59 5.17
CA TYR A 201 -11.55 16.97 6.08
C TYR A 201 -10.51 15.86 6.26
N THR A 202 -10.97 14.63 6.54
CA THR A 202 -10.15 13.41 6.43
C THR A 202 -10.52 12.70 5.12
N PRO A 203 -9.97 13.11 3.98
CA PRO A 203 -10.45 12.70 2.67
C PRO A 203 -10.20 11.23 2.33
N ASN A 204 -9.40 10.52 3.12
CA ASN A 204 -9.04 9.13 2.87
C ASN A 204 -9.63 8.15 3.89
N GLY A 205 -10.32 8.65 4.92
CA GLY A 205 -10.89 7.82 5.98
C GLY A 205 -9.88 7.18 6.94
N ALA A 206 -8.69 7.76 7.09
CA ALA A 206 -7.63 7.24 7.95
C ALA A 206 -8.07 7.11 9.42
N THR A 207 -7.60 6.05 10.07
CA THR A 207 -7.77 5.81 11.51
C THR A 207 -7.31 7.04 12.29
N ALA A 208 -8.13 7.52 13.23
CA ALA A 208 -7.86 8.70 14.06
C ALA A 208 -7.44 9.97 13.27
N SER A 209 -7.89 10.09 12.01
CA SER A 209 -7.52 11.17 11.07
C SER A 209 -6.01 11.30 10.86
N ILE A 210 -5.24 10.22 10.98
CA ILE A 210 -3.79 10.24 10.84
C ILE A 210 -3.39 10.61 9.40
N ALA A 211 -2.48 11.58 9.27
CA ALA A 211 -1.87 11.98 7.99
C ALA A 211 -0.37 11.69 7.95
N GLY A 212 0.31 11.59 9.10
CA GLY A 212 1.71 11.20 9.18
C GLY A 212 2.14 10.69 10.54
N ILE A 213 3.01 9.68 10.52
CA ILE A 213 3.56 8.96 11.70
C ILE A 213 5.08 9.02 11.65
N CYS A 214 5.74 9.23 12.79
CA CYS A 214 7.18 9.04 12.94
C CYS A 214 7.53 7.74 13.69
N ASN A 215 8.77 7.28 13.55
CA ASN A 215 9.30 6.18 14.37
C ASN A 215 9.50 6.64 15.83
N PRO A 216 9.77 5.72 16.78
CA PRO A 216 9.92 6.09 18.20
C PRO A 216 11.03 7.09 18.46
N ALA A 217 12.09 6.99 17.66
CA ALA A 217 13.27 7.81 17.70
C ALA A 217 13.05 9.23 17.11
N GLY A 218 12.00 9.44 16.31
CA GLY A 218 11.61 10.72 15.74
C GLY A 218 12.41 11.16 14.51
N ASN A 219 13.36 10.37 14.02
CA ASN A 219 14.17 10.66 12.83
C ASN A 219 13.61 10.11 11.52
N VAL A 220 12.63 9.20 11.57
CA VAL A 220 11.96 8.65 10.38
C VAL A 220 10.50 9.06 10.39
N MET A 221 9.95 9.53 9.27
CA MET A 221 8.52 9.85 9.14
C MET A 221 7.95 9.39 7.80
N ALA A 222 6.76 8.79 7.87
CA ALA A 222 5.87 8.54 6.76
C ALA A 222 4.73 9.58 6.78
N ILE A 223 4.56 10.36 5.70
CA ILE A 223 3.51 11.35 5.54
C ILE A 223 2.80 11.18 4.18
N MET A 224 1.47 11.14 4.18
CA MET A 224 0.71 10.94 2.93
C MET A 224 0.54 12.20 2.08
N PRO A 225 0.22 13.37 2.67
CA PRO A 225 0.24 14.64 1.92
C PRO A 225 1.65 15.05 1.49
N HIS A 226 1.73 15.94 0.50
CA HIS A 226 2.94 16.33 -0.21
C HIS A 226 3.46 17.73 0.23
N PRO A 227 4.23 17.85 1.33
CA PRO A 227 4.79 19.13 1.76
C PRO A 227 5.76 19.74 0.72
N GLU A 228 6.42 18.91 -0.09
CA GLU A 228 7.33 19.33 -1.15
C GLU A 228 6.64 20.05 -2.31
N ARG A 229 5.31 19.87 -2.47
CA ARG A 229 4.49 20.51 -3.50
C ARG A 229 3.94 21.88 -3.09
N ASP A 230 4.15 22.30 -1.84
CA ASP A 230 3.93 23.66 -1.36
C ASP A 230 5.21 24.29 -0.78
N PRO A 231 6.30 24.39 -1.56
CA PRO A 231 7.59 24.79 -1.02
C PRO A 231 7.72 26.31 -0.78
N MET A 232 6.65 27.07 -1.00
CA MET A 232 6.57 28.51 -0.75
C MET A 232 5.48 28.89 0.27
N GLY A 233 4.65 27.92 0.68
CA GLY A 233 3.69 28.05 1.76
C GLY A 233 4.13 27.25 2.98
N ASN A 234 3.16 26.72 3.72
CA ASN A 234 3.43 26.07 5.00
C ASN A 234 4.11 24.70 4.84
N GLY A 235 4.11 24.12 3.63
CA GLY A 235 4.88 22.90 3.33
C GLY A 235 6.39 23.03 3.59
N SER A 236 6.96 24.24 3.49
CA SER A 236 8.39 24.47 3.76
C SER A 236 8.80 24.20 5.21
N LEU A 237 7.86 24.37 6.16
CA LEU A 237 8.10 24.25 7.60
C LEU A 237 8.64 22.86 7.99
N VAL A 238 8.22 21.81 7.28
CA VAL A 238 8.72 20.44 7.47
C VAL A 238 10.22 20.36 7.17
N PHE A 239 10.67 20.94 6.04
CA PHE A 239 12.07 20.93 5.62
C PHE A 239 12.93 21.86 6.50
N GLU A 240 12.39 22.99 6.93
CA GLU A 240 13.06 23.88 7.86
C GLU A 240 13.22 23.24 9.25
N SER A 241 12.23 22.46 9.71
CA SER A 241 12.33 21.65 10.93
C SER A 241 13.46 20.62 10.83
N ILE A 242 13.56 19.91 9.69
CA ILE A 242 14.64 18.94 9.46
C ILE A 242 16.01 19.61 9.56
N LYS A 243 16.18 20.77 8.94
CA LYS A 243 17.43 21.53 9.00
C LYS A 243 17.79 21.90 10.44
N ARG A 244 16.84 22.46 11.20
CA ARG A 244 17.06 22.82 12.61
C ARG A 244 17.46 21.62 13.45
N TRP A 245 16.78 20.48 13.25
CA TRP A 245 17.10 19.24 13.96
C TRP A 245 18.57 18.82 13.79
N ILE A 246 19.06 18.85 12.55
CA ILE A 246 20.45 18.48 12.22
C ILE A 246 21.45 19.53 12.75
N GLU A 247 21.17 20.82 12.57
CA GLU A 247 22.05 21.92 13.03
C GLU A 247 22.21 21.93 14.55
N GLU A 248 21.14 21.62 15.28
CA GLU A 248 21.13 21.55 16.74
C GLU A 248 21.71 20.23 17.28
N LYS A 249 22.11 19.30 16.40
CA LYS A 249 22.65 17.97 16.73
C LYS A 249 21.77 17.23 17.74
N LYS A 250 20.45 17.29 17.54
CA LYS A 250 19.51 16.57 18.38
C LYS A 250 19.75 15.07 18.18
N GLY A 251 20.33 14.46 19.21
CA GLY A 251 20.54 13.02 19.25
C GLY A 251 19.21 12.28 19.19
N VAL A 252 19.26 11.05 18.71
CA VAL A 252 18.09 10.18 18.60
C VAL A 252 18.03 9.31 19.85
N GLU A 253 16.91 9.36 20.58
CA GLU A 253 16.67 8.47 21.72
C GLU A 253 15.90 7.23 21.22
N HIS A 254 16.54 6.06 21.26
CA HIS A 254 15.90 4.81 20.86
C HIS A 254 14.91 4.35 21.93
N LYS A 255 13.66 4.78 21.79
CA LYS A 255 12.54 4.24 22.57
C LYS A 255 12.02 2.98 21.90
N SER A 256 11.96 1.89 22.66
CA SER A 256 11.45 0.62 22.15
C SER A 256 9.92 0.56 22.27
N LEU A 257 9.25 0.13 21.19
CA LEU A 257 7.82 -0.27 21.23
C LEU A 257 7.63 -1.76 21.56
N GLY A 258 8.73 -2.46 21.84
CA GLY A 258 8.79 -3.93 21.86
C GLY A 258 8.79 -4.52 20.45
N ASP A 259 8.62 -5.83 20.38
CA ASP A 259 8.36 -6.55 19.13
C ASP A 259 6.86 -6.51 18.81
N TYR A 260 6.54 -6.64 17.53
CA TYR A 260 5.17 -6.83 17.06
C TYR A 260 5.03 -8.17 16.36
N GLU A 261 4.12 -9.00 16.87
CA GLU A 261 3.69 -10.22 16.20
C GLU A 261 2.46 -9.89 15.36
N CYS A 262 2.68 -9.83 14.04
CA CYS A 262 1.61 -9.61 13.11
C CYS A 262 0.72 -10.85 13.03
N LYS A 263 -0.56 -10.69 13.36
CA LYS A 263 -1.56 -11.76 13.26
C LYS A 263 -1.96 -11.94 11.81
N GLU A 264 -1.71 -13.12 11.26
CA GLU A 264 -2.18 -13.48 9.93
C GLU A 264 -3.68 -13.74 9.94
N ASP A 265 -4.36 -13.40 8.85
CA ASP A 265 -5.79 -13.70 8.63
C ASP A 265 -5.88 -14.59 7.38
N ILE A 266 -5.57 -15.86 7.58
CA ILE A 266 -5.64 -16.90 6.55
C ILE A 266 -6.88 -17.75 6.84
N ARG A 267 -7.72 -17.91 5.82
CA ARG A 267 -8.99 -18.65 5.90
C ARG A 267 -9.03 -19.71 4.81
N GLU A 268 -9.83 -20.74 5.00
CA GLU A 268 -10.10 -21.71 3.94
C GLU A 268 -10.97 -21.09 2.84
N VAL A 269 -10.70 -21.43 1.58
CA VAL A 269 -11.55 -21.05 0.45
C VAL A 269 -12.93 -21.69 0.63
N LYS A 270 -13.97 -20.86 0.52
CA LYS A 270 -15.36 -21.34 0.40
C LYS A 270 -15.80 -21.15 -1.04
N HIS A 271 -16.09 -22.25 -1.72
CA HIS A 271 -16.51 -22.20 -3.11
C HIS A 271 -17.86 -21.50 -3.26
N SER A 272 -17.92 -20.60 -4.23
CA SER A 272 -19.15 -19.92 -4.66
C SER A 272 -19.93 -20.77 -5.68
N ASP A 273 -21.15 -20.35 -6.04
CA ASP A 273 -21.95 -21.05 -7.05
C ASP A 273 -21.24 -21.08 -8.41
N ILE A 274 -20.54 -19.99 -8.75
CA ILE A 274 -19.67 -19.88 -9.91
C ILE A 274 -18.37 -19.18 -9.49
N GLU A 275 -17.22 -19.66 -9.96
CA GLU A 275 -15.95 -18.96 -9.76
C GLU A 275 -15.33 -18.62 -11.11
N PHE A 276 -14.98 -17.35 -11.33
CA PHE A 276 -14.27 -16.89 -12.52
C PHE A 276 -12.80 -16.64 -12.20
N PHE A 277 -11.91 -17.19 -13.02
CA PHE A 277 -10.47 -16.95 -12.99
C PHE A 277 -10.07 -16.26 -14.29
N ILE A 278 -9.64 -15.02 -14.19
CA ILE A 278 -9.43 -14.14 -15.33
C ILE A 278 -7.95 -13.80 -15.40
N ARG A 279 -7.33 -14.09 -16.54
CA ARG A 279 -5.88 -13.96 -16.76
C ARG A 279 -5.61 -13.19 -18.04
N LEU A 280 -4.55 -12.39 -18.08
CA LEU A 280 -4.11 -11.73 -19.31
C LEU A 280 -3.61 -12.75 -20.35
N ILE A 281 -3.95 -12.50 -21.62
CA ILE A 281 -3.39 -13.22 -22.79
C ILE A 281 -1.90 -12.87 -22.95
N ILE A 282 -1.54 -11.64 -22.59
CA ILE A 282 -0.18 -11.12 -22.65
C ILE A 282 0.54 -11.27 -21.32
N THR A 283 1.83 -10.93 -21.30
CA THR A 283 2.62 -10.87 -20.06
C THR A 283 1.95 -9.98 -19.02
N ASP A 284 1.72 -10.54 -17.83
CA ASP A 284 1.32 -9.78 -16.65
C ASP A 284 2.58 -9.22 -15.97
N ASN A 285 2.79 -7.91 -16.10
CA ASN A 285 3.95 -7.26 -15.49
C ASN A 285 3.87 -7.24 -13.96
N ALA A 286 2.68 -7.27 -13.35
CA ALA A 286 2.53 -7.33 -11.90
C ALA A 286 2.95 -8.69 -11.38
N GLU A 287 2.54 -9.76 -12.05
CA GLU A 287 3.01 -11.13 -11.79
C GLU A 287 4.53 -11.20 -11.80
N ARG A 288 5.16 -10.75 -12.89
CA ARG A 288 6.63 -10.81 -13.04
C ARG A 288 7.37 -9.97 -12.02
N THR A 289 6.88 -8.76 -11.75
CA THR A 289 7.53 -7.86 -10.79
C THR A 289 7.52 -8.46 -9.37
N ILE A 290 6.40 -9.04 -8.96
CA ILE A 290 6.25 -9.68 -7.64
C ILE A 290 7.08 -10.98 -7.57
N GLU A 291 7.02 -11.81 -8.61
CA GLU A 291 7.86 -13.00 -8.73
C GLU A 291 9.34 -12.65 -8.59
N GLU A 292 9.84 -11.67 -9.35
CA GLU A 292 11.24 -11.25 -9.27
C GLU A 292 11.61 -10.73 -7.88
N ALA A 293 10.71 -10.01 -7.19
CA ALA A 293 10.95 -9.55 -5.82
C ALA A 293 11.09 -10.73 -4.84
N LEU A 294 10.23 -11.74 -4.97
CA LEU A 294 10.29 -12.97 -4.16
C LEU A 294 11.54 -13.81 -4.49
N VAL A 295 11.89 -13.96 -5.77
CA VAL A 295 13.12 -14.66 -6.17
C VAL A 295 14.36 -13.97 -5.62
N ARG A 296 14.42 -12.62 -5.62
CA ARG A 296 15.52 -11.87 -4.99
C ARG A 296 15.65 -12.13 -3.49
N LYS A 297 14.55 -12.45 -2.81
CA LYS A 297 14.53 -12.84 -1.39
C LYS A 297 14.82 -14.33 -1.15
N GLY A 298 15.13 -15.09 -2.21
CA GLY A 298 15.56 -16.48 -2.13
C GLY A 298 14.43 -17.51 -2.26
N HIS A 299 13.23 -17.09 -2.66
CA HIS A 299 12.14 -18.02 -2.95
C HIS A 299 12.26 -18.54 -4.39
N SER A 300 12.44 -19.86 -4.57
CA SER A 300 12.47 -20.48 -5.90
C SER A 300 11.07 -20.94 -6.29
N LEU A 301 10.36 -20.15 -7.10
CA LEU A 301 8.98 -20.41 -7.48
C LEU A 301 8.61 -19.79 -8.83
N HIS A 302 7.47 -20.17 -9.39
CA HIS A 302 6.84 -19.48 -10.49
C HIS A 302 5.37 -19.14 -10.16
N LEU A 303 4.98 -17.87 -10.30
CA LEU A 303 3.62 -17.39 -10.04
C LEU A 303 2.82 -17.27 -11.34
N ASP A 304 1.56 -17.71 -11.27
CA ASP A 304 0.53 -17.22 -12.19
C ASP A 304 -0.46 -16.35 -11.42
N ARG A 305 -0.77 -15.16 -11.96
CA ARG A 305 -1.74 -14.24 -11.39
C ARG A 305 -3.09 -14.31 -12.12
N TYR A 306 -4.17 -14.32 -11.34
CA TYR A 306 -5.53 -14.22 -11.85
C TYR A 306 -6.33 -13.18 -11.05
N GLU A 307 -7.24 -12.48 -11.73
CA GLU A 307 -8.37 -11.86 -11.05
C GLU A 307 -9.41 -12.96 -10.75
N TYR A 308 -9.81 -13.07 -9.49
CA TYR A 308 -10.78 -14.05 -9.02
C TYR A 308 -12.11 -13.35 -8.72
N PHE A 309 -13.20 -13.94 -9.19
CA PHE A 309 -14.57 -13.54 -8.83
C PHE A 309 -15.39 -14.76 -8.42
N GLY A 310 -15.62 -14.94 -7.13
CA GLY A 310 -16.58 -15.91 -6.60
C GLY A 310 -17.98 -15.31 -6.59
N VAL A 311 -18.90 -15.85 -7.38
CA VAL A 311 -20.25 -15.30 -7.57
C VAL A 311 -21.27 -16.20 -6.89
N SER A 312 -22.00 -15.63 -5.93
CA SER A 312 -23.20 -16.23 -5.34
C SER A 312 -24.44 -15.75 -6.08
N LEU A 313 -25.32 -16.65 -6.49
CA LEU A 313 -26.51 -16.36 -7.27
C LEU A 313 -27.75 -16.16 -6.38
N ASN A 314 -28.73 -15.43 -6.90
CA ASN A 314 -30.06 -15.37 -6.30
C ASN A 314 -30.81 -16.71 -6.48
N GLU A 315 -31.75 -16.98 -5.58
CA GLU A 315 -32.50 -18.24 -5.58
C GLU A 315 -33.28 -18.45 -6.89
N GLY A 316 -33.19 -19.65 -7.46
CA GLY A 316 -33.90 -20.02 -8.68
C GLY A 316 -33.23 -19.58 -9.99
N VAL A 317 -32.07 -18.93 -9.92
CA VAL A 317 -31.25 -18.60 -11.10
C VAL A 317 -30.52 -19.84 -11.61
N ASP A 318 -30.64 -20.15 -12.91
CA ASP A 318 -29.90 -21.23 -13.55
C ASP A 318 -28.42 -20.84 -13.75
N THR A 319 -27.51 -21.70 -13.32
CA THR A 319 -26.06 -21.43 -13.34
C THR A 319 -25.51 -21.24 -14.75
N GLN A 320 -25.97 -22.03 -15.73
CA GLN A 320 -25.45 -21.96 -17.11
C GLN A 320 -25.91 -20.67 -17.80
N ASP A 321 -27.18 -20.31 -17.63
CA ASP A 321 -27.72 -19.03 -18.10
C ASP A 321 -27.04 -17.83 -17.41
N ALA A 322 -26.77 -17.93 -16.09
CA ALA A 322 -26.08 -16.90 -15.33
C ALA A 322 -24.67 -16.63 -15.84
N ILE A 323 -23.86 -17.67 -16.11
CA ILE A 323 -22.50 -17.52 -16.66
C ILE A 323 -22.54 -16.69 -17.94
N LYS A 324 -23.42 -17.06 -18.88
CA LYS A 324 -23.54 -16.35 -20.15
C LYS A 324 -23.95 -14.90 -19.94
N LYS A 325 -24.99 -14.65 -19.12
CA LYS A 325 -25.48 -13.30 -18.83
C LYS A 325 -24.41 -12.42 -18.19
N ILE A 326 -23.67 -12.94 -17.20
CA ILE A 326 -22.58 -12.24 -16.53
C ILE A 326 -21.49 -11.88 -17.54
N MET A 327 -21.03 -12.83 -18.35
CA MET A 327 -19.98 -12.58 -19.33
C MET A 327 -20.41 -11.62 -20.44
N ASP A 328 -21.69 -11.65 -20.85
CA ASP A 328 -22.26 -10.74 -21.84
C ASP A 328 -22.30 -9.28 -21.36
N THR A 329 -22.29 -9.02 -20.05
CA THR A 329 -22.18 -7.65 -19.52
C THR A 329 -20.82 -6.99 -19.84
N GLY A 330 -19.78 -7.80 -20.01
CA GLY A 330 -18.40 -7.32 -20.12
C GLY A 330 -17.80 -6.77 -18.82
N GLU A 331 -18.50 -6.88 -17.69
CA GLU A 331 -18.06 -6.32 -16.40
C GLU A 331 -16.86 -7.05 -15.80
N LEU A 332 -16.77 -8.37 -15.99
CA LEU A 332 -15.69 -9.19 -15.41
C LEU A 332 -14.48 -9.31 -16.34
N ALA A 333 -14.67 -9.43 -17.65
CA ALA A 333 -13.56 -9.62 -18.58
C ALA A 333 -13.77 -8.94 -19.93
N ASN A 334 -12.66 -8.48 -20.49
CA ASN A 334 -12.53 -8.16 -21.91
C ASN A 334 -11.80 -9.29 -22.66
N PHE A 335 -12.52 -10.02 -23.52
CA PHE A 335 -12.00 -11.17 -24.27
C PHE A 335 -10.89 -10.84 -25.29
N ASN A 336 -10.67 -9.58 -25.63
CA ASN A 336 -9.51 -9.19 -26.45
C ASN A 336 -8.21 -9.17 -25.65
N LYS A 337 -8.30 -9.16 -24.31
CA LYS A 337 -7.15 -9.05 -23.39
C LYS A 337 -7.04 -10.22 -22.43
N HIS A 338 -8.14 -10.94 -22.19
CA HIS A 338 -8.22 -11.94 -21.13
C HIS A 338 -8.62 -13.31 -21.64
N LEU A 339 -8.03 -14.32 -21.01
CA LEU A 339 -8.53 -15.69 -20.94
C LEU A 339 -9.41 -15.81 -19.70
N VAL A 340 -10.51 -16.54 -19.83
CA VAL A 340 -11.47 -16.74 -18.75
C VAL A 340 -11.63 -18.23 -18.51
N TYR A 341 -11.46 -18.62 -17.25
CA TYR A 341 -11.78 -19.95 -16.77
C TYR A 341 -12.91 -19.86 -15.75
N VAL A 342 -13.77 -20.87 -15.74
CA VAL A 342 -14.96 -20.90 -14.90
C VAL A 342 -15.00 -22.23 -14.16
N ARG A 343 -15.15 -22.20 -12.84
CA ARG A 343 -15.45 -23.38 -12.03
C ARG A 343 -16.94 -23.40 -11.67
N VAL A 344 -17.56 -24.57 -11.83
CA VAL A 344 -18.94 -24.86 -11.40
C VAL A 344 -18.92 -26.22 -10.70
N GLY A 345 -19.23 -26.23 -9.40
CA GLY A 345 -18.98 -27.41 -8.57
C GLY A 345 -17.48 -27.75 -8.58
N ASP A 346 -17.15 -29.01 -8.87
CA ASP A 346 -15.77 -29.50 -8.89
C ASP A 346 -15.11 -29.42 -10.29
N GLU A 347 -15.84 -28.97 -11.32
CA GLU A 347 -15.37 -28.95 -12.70
C GLU A 347 -14.91 -27.56 -13.15
N ILE A 348 -13.79 -27.52 -13.88
CA ILE A 348 -13.23 -26.30 -14.48
C ILE A 348 -13.36 -26.32 -16.00
N PHE A 349 -13.73 -25.17 -16.55
CA PHE A 349 -13.93 -24.96 -17.97
C PHE A 349 -13.15 -23.72 -18.43
N SER A 350 -12.69 -23.73 -19.69
CA SER A 350 -12.37 -22.49 -20.38
C SER A 350 -13.66 -21.90 -20.97
N TYR A 351 -13.83 -20.58 -20.90
CA TYR A 351 -14.97 -19.89 -21.50
C TYR A 351 -14.55 -19.11 -22.75
N ASP A 352 -15.27 -19.32 -23.84
CA ASP A 352 -15.16 -18.56 -25.09
C ASP A 352 -16.53 -17.92 -25.40
N PRO A 353 -16.58 -16.64 -25.80
CA PRO A 353 -17.86 -15.93 -26.02
C PRO A 353 -18.69 -16.50 -27.18
N VAL A 354 -18.09 -17.25 -28.10
CA VAL A 354 -18.78 -17.87 -29.25
C VAL A 354 -19.09 -19.33 -28.97
N LYS A 355 -18.14 -20.07 -28.38
CA LYS A 355 -18.25 -21.53 -28.17
C LYS A 355 -18.85 -21.91 -26.82
N GLY A 356 -18.91 -20.98 -25.87
CA GLY A 356 -19.32 -21.23 -24.49
C GLY A 356 -18.26 -21.99 -23.70
N LEU A 357 -18.71 -22.79 -22.72
CA LEU A 357 -17.84 -23.58 -21.87
C LEU A 357 -17.22 -24.77 -22.62
N SER A 358 -15.93 -24.98 -22.43
CA SER A 358 -15.21 -26.16 -22.91
C SER A 358 -14.38 -26.75 -21.78
N PRO A 359 -14.38 -28.09 -21.58
CA PRO A 359 -13.61 -28.72 -20.49
C PRO A 359 -12.14 -28.33 -20.55
N LYS A 360 -11.57 -28.00 -19.38
CA LYS A 360 -10.17 -27.61 -19.27
C LYS A 360 -9.58 -28.13 -17.99
N ASP A 361 -8.43 -28.78 -18.11
CA ASP A 361 -7.58 -29.07 -16.97
C ASP A 361 -6.74 -27.82 -16.68
N LEU A 362 -7.15 -27.05 -15.66
CA LEU A 362 -6.39 -25.94 -15.12
C LEU A 362 -6.04 -26.31 -13.68
N ASN A 363 -4.75 -26.54 -13.43
CA ASN A 363 -4.29 -26.79 -12.07
C ASN A 363 -4.29 -25.47 -11.27
N VAL A 364 -5.35 -25.28 -10.50
CA VAL A 364 -5.52 -24.23 -9.49
C VAL A 364 -5.91 -24.93 -8.19
N ASP A 365 -5.12 -25.91 -7.76
CA ASP A 365 -5.37 -26.68 -6.53
C ASP A 365 -4.53 -26.16 -5.35
N ASP A 366 -3.40 -25.48 -5.59
CA ASP A 366 -2.54 -24.87 -4.56
C ASP A 366 -2.34 -23.37 -4.83
N PHE A 367 -3.32 -22.57 -4.39
CA PHE A 367 -3.34 -21.14 -4.58
C PHE A 367 -3.71 -20.38 -3.30
N VAL A 368 -3.42 -19.08 -3.32
CA VAL A 368 -3.98 -18.14 -2.36
C VAL A 368 -4.72 -17.01 -3.06
N ILE A 369 -5.80 -16.52 -2.45
CA ILE A 369 -6.54 -15.35 -2.91
C ILE A 369 -6.34 -14.23 -1.89
N ALA A 370 -5.69 -13.16 -2.31
CA ALA A 370 -5.56 -11.95 -1.51
C ALA A 370 -6.76 -11.04 -1.75
N THR A 371 -7.48 -10.73 -0.66
CA THR A 371 -8.72 -9.96 -0.73
C THR A 371 -8.73 -8.81 0.26
N ASP A 372 -9.13 -7.62 -0.19
CA ASP A 372 -9.44 -6.49 0.68
C ASP A 372 -10.62 -6.83 1.60
N ARG A 373 -10.51 -6.47 2.89
CA ARG A 373 -11.52 -6.80 3.90
C ARG A 373 -12.93 -6.26 3.59
N LYS A 374 -13.03 -5.19 2.81
CA LYS A 374 -14.32 -4.58 2.43
C LYS A 374 -14.78 -5.01 1.04
N ASP A 375 -13.89 -5.47 0.18
CA ASP A 375 -14.21 -5.98 -1.15
C ASP A 375 -15.13 -5.03 -1.96
N PHE A 376 -14.72 -3.76 -2.08
CA PHE A 376 -15.49 -2.77 -2.85
C PHE A 376 -15.61 -3.13 -4.33
N VAL A 377 -14.62 -3.84 -4.88
CA VAL A 377 -14.65 -4.31 -6.27
C VAL A 377 -15.74 -5.35 -6.46
N GLY A 378 -15.83 -6.36 -5.59
CA GLY A 378 -16.90 -7.35 -5.61
C GLY A 378 -18.29 -6.70 -5.51
N GLN A 379 -18.48 -5.81 -4.53
CA GLN A 379 -19.73 -5.07 -4.37
C GLN A 379 -20.10 -4.24 -5.61
N SER A 380 -19.14 -3.48 -6.16
CA SER A 380 -19.36 -2.67 -7.37
C SER A 380 -19.69 -3.54 -8.58
N LYS A 381 -19.03 -4.69 -8.74
CA LYS A 381 -19.27 -5.60 -9.86
C LYS A 381 -20.61 -6.29 -9.75
N ALA A 382 -21.03 -6.70 -8.55
CA ALA A 382 -22.37 -7.24 -8.31
C ALA A 382 -23.45 -6.22 -8.72
N ALA A 383 -23.31 -4.96 -8.29
CA ALA A 383 -24.25 -3.90 -8.62
C ALA A 383 -24.31 -3.62 -10.13
N ALA A 384 -23.15 -3.52 -10.80
CA ALA A 384 -23.08 -3.29 -12.25
C ALA A 384 -23.68 -4.45 -13.06
N ILE A 385 -23.35 -5.70 -12.69
CA ILE A 385 -23.91 -6.88 -13.34
C ILE A 385 -25.41 -6.93 -13.17
N ASN A 386 -25.94 -6.72 -11.96
CA ASN A 386 -27.39 -6.73 -11.73
C ASN A 386 -28.11 -5.61 -12.50
N HIS A 387 -27.47 -4.45 -12.67
CA HIS A 387 -28.00 -3.37 -13.50
C HIS A 387 -28.14 -3.78 -14.98
N HIS A 388 -27.20 -4.56 -15.52
CA HIS A 388 -27.16 -4.93 -16.94
C HIS A 388 -27.85 -6.27 -17.26
N ALA A 389 -27.77 -7.26 -16.37
CA ALA A 389 -28.21 -8.63 -16.59
C ALA A 389 -29.49 -9.01 -15.82
N GLY A 390 -30.06 -8.07 -15.06
CA GLY A 390 -31.13 -8.32 -14.11
C GLY A 390 -30.60 -8.84 -12.77
N ASP A 391 -31.45 -8.83 -11.75
CA ASP A 391 -31.12 -9.18 -10.36
C ASP A 391 -30.82 -10.69 -10.18
N ILE A 392 -29.69 -11.14 -10.72
CA ILE A 392 -29.27 -12.56 -10.78
C ILE A 392 -28.13 -12.87 -9.81
N VAL A 393 -27.33 -11.86 -9.45
CA VAL A 393 -26.18 -11.98 -8.54
C VAL A 393 -26.59 -11.52 -7.17
N LYS A 394 -26.40 -12.36 -6.16
CA LYS A 394 -26.57 -11.99 -4.76
C LYS A 394 -25.36 -11.25 -4.22
N GLU A 395 -24.18 -11.78 -4.49
CA GLU A 395 -22.91 -11.27 -3.97
C GLU A 395 -21.76 -11.70 -4.90
N ILE A 396 -20.74 -10.86 -5.01
CA ILE A 396 -19.48 -11.21 -5.65
C ILE A 396 -18.37 -11.01 -4.65
N HIS A 397 -17.54 -12.04 -4.50
CA HIS A 397 -16.29 -11.99 -3.80
C HIS A 397 -15.13 -11.79 -4.78
N TYR A 398 -14.42 -10.67 -4.71
CA TYR A 398 -13.27 -10.40 -5.57
C TYR A 398 -11.95 -10.51 -4.82
N GLY A 399 -10.95 -11.08 -5.49
CA GLY A 399 -9.57 -11.03 -5.00
C GLY A 399 -8.55 -11.27 -6.09
N ILE A 400 -7.28 -11.15 -5.73
CA ILE A 400 -6.16 -11.52 -6.61
C ILE A 400 -5.69 -12.92 -6.22
N LEU A 401 -5.86 -13.87 -7.13
CA LEU A 401 -5.39 -15.23 -6.97
C LEU A 401 -3.94 -15.35 -7.46
N TRP A 402 -3.11 -15.96 -6.61
CA TRP A 402 -1.74 -16.32 -6.88
C TRP A 402 -1.63 -17.84 -6.86
N ASN A 403 -1.36 -18.43 -8.02
CA ASN A 403 -1.13 -19.86 -8.15
C ASN A 403 0.38 -20.15 -8.11
N PHE A 404 0.80 -21.10 -7.28
CA PHE A 404 2.21 -21.41 -7.07
C PHE A 404 2.61 -22.62 -7.91
N SER A 405 2.97 -22.37 -9.17
CA SER A 405 3.48 -23.45 -10.00
C SER A 405 4.91 -23.84 -9.57
N HIS A 406 5.17 -25.14 -9.46
CA HIS A 406 6.51 -25.70 -9.17
C HIS A 406 7.12 -25.30 -7.82
N ALA A 407 6.32 -24.90 -6.83
CA ALA A 407 6.76 -24.66 -5.46
C ALA A 407 6.33 -25.83 -4.54
N ASP A 408 7.14 -26.13 -3.53
CA ASP A 408 6.71 -27.01 -2.43
C ASP A 408 5.91 -26.21 -1.38
N SER A 409 5.14 -26.92 -0.55
CA SER A 409 4.30 -26.28 0.49
C SER A 409 5.11 -25.40 1.44
N THR A 410 6.35 -25.79 1.75
CA THR A 410 7.25 -25.00 2.60
C THR A 410 7.63 -23.67 1.95
N THR A 411 7.83 -23.63 0.63
CA THR A 411 8.10 -22.41 -0.11
C THR A 411 6.88 -21.51 -0.13
N VAL A 412 5.69 -22.07 -0.35
CA VAL A 412 4.41 -21.34 -0.30
C VAL A 412 4.21 -20.70 1.09
N ASP A 413 4.40 -21.47 2.17
CA ASP A 413 4.27 -20.95 3.53
C ASP A 413 5.22 -19.77 3.79
N ARG A 414 6.48 -19.88 3.37
CA ARG A 414 7.45 -18.77 3.51
C ARG A 414 7.07 -17.52 2.71
N VAL A 415 6.46 -17.68 1.54
CA VAL A 415 5.97 -16.53 0.75
C VAL A 415 4.80 -15.85 1.47
N ILE A 416 3.88 -16.64 2.03
CA ILE A 416 2.76 -16.11 2.81
C ILE A 416 3.28 -15.35 4.04
N GLU A 417 4.22 -15.94 4.79
CA GLU A 417 4.87 -15.34 5.96
C GLU A 417 5.58 -14.02 5.63
N SER A 418 6.13 -13.89 4.42
CA SER A 418 6.77 -12.67 3.92
C SER A 418 5.80 -11.50 3.72
N LYS A 419 4.49 -11.78 3.60
CA LYS A 419 3.41 -10.80 3.41
C LYS A 419 3.55 -9.94 2.15
N VAL A 420 4.33 -10.38 1.16
CA VAL A 420 4.45 -9.67 -0.12
C VAL A 420 3.12 -9.68 -0.89
N LEU A 421 2.35 -10.77 -0.78
CA LEU A 421 1.10 -10.94 -1.54
C LEU A 421 -0.12 -10.24 -0.91
N TYR A 422 -0.07 -9.87 0.38
CA TYR A 422 -1.18 -9.23 1.09
C TYR A 422 -0.73 -8.47 2.35
N ASN A 423 -1.48 -7.45 2.76
CA ASN A 423 -1.25 -6.77 4.04
C ASN A 423 -2.34 -7.22 5.04
N PRO A 424 -2.02 -7.97 6.11
CA PRO A 424 -3.01 -8.53 7.02
C PRO A 424 -3.87 -7.49 7.77
N HIS A 425 -3.44 -6.22 7.81
CA HIS A 425 -4.19 -5.14 8.46
C HIS A 425 -5.34 -4.61 7.59
N SER A 426 -5.24 -4.74 6.26
CA SER A 426 -6.29 -4.30 5.32
C SER A 426 -6.90 -5.44 4.49
N MET A 427 -6.23 -6.59 4.44
CA MET A 427 -6.58 -7.73 3.60
C MET A 427 -6.60 -9.02 4.43
N TYR A 428 -7.20 -10.07 3.86
CA TYR A 428 -7.06 -11.45 4.32
C TYR A 428 -6.69 -12.36 3.13
N LEU A 429 -6.18 -13.55 3.44
CA LEU A 429 -5.92 -14.59 2.44
C LEU A 429 -6.98 -15.69 2.53
N LEU A 430 -7.44 -16.18 1.39
CA LEU A 430 -8.07 -17.48 1.27
C LEU A 430 -7.04 -18.48 0.73
N ARG A 431 -6.91 -19.66 1.35
CA ARG A 431 -6.01 -20.74 0.92
C ARG A 431 -6.83 -21.97 0.54
N SER A 432 -6.51 -22.59 -0.60
CA SER A 432 -7.15 -23.82 -1.08
C SER A 432 -6.59 -25.08 -0.43
#